data_AF-A0A2R4G504-F1
#
_entry.id   AF-A0A2R4G504-F1
#
_cell.length_a   1.000
_cell.length_b   1.000
_cell.length_c   1.000
_cell.angle_alpha   90.00
_cell.angle_beta   90.00
_cell.angle_gamma   90.00
#
_symmetry.space_group_name_H-M   'P 1'
#
loop_
_entity.id
_entity.type
_entity.pdbx_description
1 polymer ?
#
loop_
_entity_poly.entity_id
_entity_poly.type
_entity_poly.pdbx_seq_one_letter_code
_entity_poly.pdbx_strand_id
1 'polypeptide(L)'
;MMISQENYDILKEKYGDASSWAVWNTDYADSKPSRNINDLSVFDSPNLSELNTGFVFVGLNRSGKPKDGNAEKKPDKPKDPWFNFHAGRNDFKLRYALQGTRYWGSYITDAIKDYQETDSGEVEKTLKSNLERVDENLKGLREELELLGGRPVLVALGYNAEKNLKCMKSEGYEVVRILHPATFIGKKKYRDKVLKVLDNIQK
;
A
#
# COMPACT_ATOMS: atom_id res chain seq x y z
N MET A 1 -5.70 16.18 -5.04
CA MET A 1 -7.11 16.42 -4.70
C MET A 1 -7.32 15.93 -3.29
N MET A 2 -8.26 16.54 -2.56
CA MET A 2 -8.65 16.12 -1.22
C MET A 2 -9.84 15.15 -1.33
N ILE A 3 -9.83 14.07 -0.55
CA ILE A 3 -10.94 13.13 -0.50
C ILE A 3 -12.12 13.74 0.29
N SER A 4 -13.36 13.44 -0.11
CA SER A 4 -14.54 13.80 0.69
C SER A 4 -14.65 12.91 1.93
N GLN A 5 -15.33 13.41 2.97
CA GLN A 5 -15.62 12.61 4.17
C GLN A 5 -16.43 11.35 3.81
N GLU A 6 -17.44 11.50 2.95
CA GLU A 6 -18.27 10.39 2.48
C GLU A 6 -17.45 9.29 1.80
N ASN A 7 -16.57 9.64 0.85
CA ASN A 7 -15.76 8.64 0.16
C ASN A 7 -14.72 8.01 1.10
N TYR A 8 -14.17 8.79 2.05
CA TYR A 8 -13.28 8.26 3.08
C TYR A 8 -13.99 7.21 3.94
N ASP A 9 -15.23 7.48 4.38
CA ASP A 9 -16.00 6.56 5.21
C ASP A 9 -16.38 5.28 4.44
N ILE A 10 -16.75 5.40 3.16
CA ILE A 10 -17.01 4.24 2.29
C ILE A 10 -15.74 3.39 2.12
N LEU A 11 -14.59 4.03 1.85
CA LEU A 11 -13.32 3.30 1.76
C LEU A 11 -12.98 2.60 3.08
N LYS A 12 -13.19 3.28 4.21
CA LYS A 12 -12.93 2.74 5.56
C LYS A 12 -13.76 1.50 5.82
N GLU A 13 -15.05 1.57 5.54
CA GLU A 13 -15.99 0.47 5.76
C GLU A 13 -15.71 -0.72 4.83
N LYS A 14 -15.46 -0.46 3.55
CA LYS A 14 -15.37 -1.52 2.54
C LYS A 14 -13.98 -2.12 2.39
N TYR A 15 -12.92 -1.34 2.57
CA TYR A 15 -11.54 -1.75 2.27
C TYR A 15 -10.55 -1.52 3.41
N GLY A 16 -10.97 -0.93 4.53
CA GLY A 16 -10.05 -0.61 5.63
C GLY A 16 -9.31 -1.83 6.22
N ASP A 17 -9.80 -3.05 6.02
CA ASP A 17 -9.11 -4.28 6.41
C ASP A 17 -8.00 -4.72 5.43
N ALA A 18 -7.96 -4.13 4.23
CA ALA A 18 -7.10 -4.48 3.11
C ALA A 18 -6.21 -3.34 2.62
N SER A 19 -6.49 -2.11 3.05
CA SER A 19 -5.78 -0.90 2.63
C SER A 19 -5.48 -0.01 3.83
N SER A 20 -4.79 1.09 3.58
CA SER A 20 -4.50 2.14 4.55
C SER A 20 -4.02 3.42 3.83
N TRP A 21 -3.46 4.35 4.59
CA TRP A 21 -2.87 5.59 4.13
C TRP A 21 -1.42 5.69 4.59
N ALA A 22 -0.61 6.42 3.83
CA ALA A 22 0.81 6.66 4.11
C ALA A 22 1.00 7.70 5.22
N VAL A 23 0.31 7.52 6.34
CA VAL A 23 0.37 8.36 7.55
C VAL A 23 0.66 7.45 8.71
N TRP A 24 1.66 7.77 9.51
CA TRP A 24 2.00 6.98 10.70
C TRP A 24 2.37 7.93 11.85
N ASN A 25 2.33 7.42 13.07
CA ASN A 25 3.00 8.07 14.18
C ASN A 25 4.51 8.21 13.85
N THR A 26 5.06 9.42 14.00
CA THR A 26 6.46 9.74 13.69
C THR A 26 7.33 9.95 14.94
N ASP A 27 6.76 9.76 16.13
CA ASP A 27 7.49 9.74 17.40
C ASP A 27 8.28 8.42 17.54
N TYR A 28 9.45 8.38 16.93
CA TYR A 28 10.41 7.29 17.06
C TYR A 28 11.85 7.81 17.01
N ALA A 29 12.75 7.13 17.73
CA ALA A 29 14.18 7.36 17.60
C ALA A 29 14.73 6.61 16.38
N ASP A 30 15.73 7.18 15.72
CA ASP A 30 16.32 6.64 14.50
C ASP A 30 16.93 5.22 14.70
N SER A 31 17.34 4.90 15.93
CA SER A 31 17.82 3.59 16.38
C SER A 31 16.71 2.54 16.59
N LYS A 32 15.44 2.97 16.67
CA LYS A 32 14.24 2.11 16.82
C LYS A 32 13.21 2.45 15.76
N PRO A 33 13.54 2.28 14.46
CA PRO A 33 12.73 2.79 13.37
C PRO A 33 11.37 2.10 13.22
N SER A 34 11.14 0.93 13.83
CA SER A 34 9.84 0.23 13.84
C SER A 34 8.94 0.62 15.02
N ARG A 35 9.41 1.46 15.95
CA ARG A 35 8.60 1.91 17.10
C ARG A 35 7.31 2.59 16.60
N ASN A 36 6.19 2.28 17.24
CA ASN A 36 4.86 2.85 16.97
C ASN A 36 4.39 2.65 15.50
N ILE A 37 4.89 1.64 14.78
CA ILE A 37 4.44 1.42 13.40
C ILE A 37 2.96 0.96 13.35
N ASN A 38 2.54 0.22 14.38
CA ASN A 38 1.20 -0.31 14.59
C ASN A 38 0.28 0.65 15.36
N ASP A 39 0.72 1.87 15.63
CA ASP A 39 -0.11 2.90 16.23
C ASP A 39 -1.06 3.47 15.17
N LEU A 40 -2.35 3.21 15.36
CA LEU A 40 -3.43 3.64 14.47
C LEU A 40 -4.17 4.89 14.98
N SER A 41 -3.74 5.50 16.09
CA SER A 41 -4.40 6.68 16.67
C SER A 41 -4.49 7.88 15.71
N VAL A 42 -3.61 7.94 14.70
CA VAL A 42 -3.69 8.91 13.59
C VAL A 42 -5.01 8.84 12.81
N PHE A 43 -5.76 7.74 12.93
CA PHE A 43 -7.04 7.53 12.25
C PHE A 43 -8.27 7.71 13.15
N ASP A 44 -8.10 8.00 14.45
CA ASP A 44 -9.20 8.27 15.39
C ASP A 44 -9.90 9.61 15.08
N SER A 45 -9.14 10.56 14.54
CA SER A 45 -9.63 11.87 14.08
C SER A 45 -8.76 12.33 12.91
N PRO A 46 -8.91 11.71 11.72
CA PRO A 46 -7.99 11.89 10.61
C PRO A 46 -8.10 13.31 10.05
N ASN A 47 -6.95 13.93 9.79
CA ASN A 47 -6.93 15.17 9.04
C ASN A 47 -7.01 14.86 7.53
N LEU A 48 -8.21 14.94 6.95
CA LEU A 48 -8.41 14.65 5.52
C LEU A 48 -7.56 15.53 4.58
N SER A 49 -7.11 16.72 5.02
CA SER A 49 -6.23 17.56 4.18
C SER A 49 -4.81 16.99 4.04
N GLU A 50 -4.41 16.09 4.95
CA GLU A 50 -3.14 15.36 4.86
C GLU A 50 -3.23 14.18 3.89
N LEU A 51 -4.44 13.67 3.62
CA LEU A 51 -4.66 12.53 2.74
C LEU A 51 -4.54 12.94 1.27
N ASN A 52 -3.64 12.27 0.56
CA ASN A 52 -3.25 12.59 -0.80
C ASN A 52 -3.80 11.55 -1.78
N THR A 53 -4.83 11.90 -2.54
CA THR A 53 -5.38 11.00 -3.58
C THR A 53 -4.61 11.07 -4.92
N GLY A 54 -3.52 11.83 -4.98
CA GLY A 54 -2.69 11.97 -6.17
C GLY A 54 -1.82 10.75 -6.47
N PHE A 55 -1.53 9.92 -5.46
CA PHE A 55 -0.69 8.73 -5.58
C PHE A 55 -1.34 7.56 -4.83
N VAL A 56 -1.20 6.37 -5.39
CA VAL A 56 -1.63 5.13 -4.73
C VAL A 56 -0.47 4.15 -4.74
N PHE A 57 0.01 3.75 -3.57
CA PHE A 57 1.06 2.75 -3.43
C PHE A 57 0.41 1.37 -3.42
N VAL A 58 0.81 0.52 -4.38
CA VAL A 58 0.12 -0.74 -4.63
C VAL A 58 1.07 -1.91 -4.39
N GLY A 59 0.80 -2.69 -3.34
CA GLY A 59 1.37 -4.00 -3.11
C GLY A 59 0.76 -5.07 -4.02
N LEU A 60 1.29 -6.29 -3.98
CA LEU A 60 0.75 -7.38 -4.80
C LEU A 60 -0.56 -7.91 -4.21
N ASN A 61 -0.49 -8.38 -2.96
CA ASN A 61 -1.56 -9.07 -2.26
C ASN A 61 -1.27 -9.03 -0.75
N ARG A 62 -2.33 -9.18 0.06
CA ARG A 62 -2.17 -9.26 1.51
C ARG A 62 -1.28 -10.46 1.88
N SER A 63 -0.25 -10.21 2.68
CA SER A 63 0.59 -11.29 3.21
C SER A 63 -0.24 -12.25 4.05
N GLY A 64 -0.19 -13.54 3.72
CA GLY A 64 -0.83 -14.59 4.50
C GLY A 64 -0.10 -14.93 5.79
N LYS A 65 -0.56 -15.95 6.52
CA LYS A 65 0.15 -16.45 7.70
C LYS A 65 1.53 -16.99 7.29
N PRO A 66 2.62 -16.56 7.96
CA PRO A 66 3.96 -17.09 7.69
C PRO A 66 3.98 -18.60 7.96
N LYS A 67 4.54 -19.38 7.01
CA LYS A 67 4.60 -20.86 7.10
C LYS A 67 5.47 -21.35 8.26
N ASP A 68 6.38 -20.51 8.74
CA ASP A 68 7.33 -20.80 9.83
C ASP A 68 6.90 -20.24 11.19
N GLY A 69 5.71 -19.62 11.29
CA GLY A 69 5.17 -19.10 12.55
C GLY A 69 5.89 -17.90 13.17
N ASN A 70 6.91 -17.34 12.50
CA ASN A 70 7.84 -16.36 13.07
C ASN A 70 7.53 -14.89 12.74
N ALA A 71 6.48 -14.60 11.98
CA ALA A 71 5.97 -13.23 11.83
C ALA A 71 4.72 -13.02 12.71
N GLU A 72 4.57 -11.79 13.20
CA GLU A 72 3.38 -11.35 13.93
C GLU A 72 2.13 -11.81 13.16
N LYS A 73 1.29 -12.62 13.82
CA LYS A 73 0.04 -13.10 13.24
C LYS A 73 -0.80 -11.87 12.89
N LYS A 74 -0.87 -11.53 11.61
CA LYS A 74 -1.93 -10.61 11.15
C LYS A 74 -3.26 -11.27 11.52
N PRO A 75 -4.13 -10.60 12.28
CA PRO A 75 -5.43 -11.14 12.63
C PRO A 75 -6.22 -11.41 11.34
N ASP A 76 -6.95 -12.53 11.29
CA ASP A 76 -7.76 -12.91 10.11
C ASP A 76 -8.81 -11.84 9.76
N LYS A 77 -9.22 -11.05 10.77
CA LYS A 77 -9.88 -9.75 10.63
C LYS A 77 -9.24 -8.76 11.60
N PRO A 78 -8.53 -7.72 11.15
CA PRO A 78 -8.05 -6.68 12.05
C PRO A 78 -9.25 -6.03 12.77
N LYS A 79 -9.09 -5.79 14.07
CA LYS A 79 -10.12 -5.14 14.88
C LYS A 79 -10.37 -3.69 14.42
N ASP A 80 -9.35 -3.09 13.85
CA ASP A 80 -9.32 -1.69 13.44
C ASP A 80 -9.09 -1.57 11.93
N PRO A 81 -9.84 -0.72 11.23
CA PRO A 81 -9.56 -0.38 9.85
C PRO A 81 -8.20 0.33 9.73
N TRP A 82 -7.66 0.35 8.51
CA TRP A 82 -6.36 0.93 8.16
C TRP A 82 -5.13 0.22 8.72
N PHE A 83 -5.33 -0.98 9.27
CA PHE A 83 -4.24 -1.78 9.85
C PHE A 83 -3.25 -2.32 8.79
N ASN A 84 -3.68 -2.53 7.55
CA ASN A 84 -2.75 -3.04 6.53
C ASN A 84 -1.63 -2.01 6.26
N PHE A 85 -0.39 -2.47 6.07
CA PHE A 85 0.80 -1.59 6.00
C PHE A 85 1.16 -0.82 7.30
N HIS A 86 0.62 -1.23 8.45
CA HIS A 86 1.00 -0.74 9.78
C HIS A 86 1.49 -1.84 10.73
N ALA A 87 1.58 -3.09 10.26
CA ALA A 87 1.90 -4.25 11.10
C ALA A 87 2.98 -5.15 10.49
N GLY A 88 3.46 -4.81 9.31
CA GLY A 88 4.53 -5.50 8.63
C GLY A 88 5.89 -5.11 9.17
N ARG A 89 6.78 -6.10 9.28
CA ARG A 89 8.18 -5.93 9.68
C ARG A 89 8.93 -4.84 8.91
N ASN A 90 8.53 -4.54 7.68
CA ASN A 90 9.22 -3.61 6.79
C ASN A 90 8.47 -2.30 6.53
N ASP A 91 7.29 -2.09 7.12
CA ASP A 91 6.44 -0.93 6.82
C ASP A 91 7.12 0.37 7.25
N PHE A 92 7.95 0.31 8.29
CA PHE A 92 8.78 1.43 8.72
C PHE A 92 9.69 2.00 7.62
N LYS A 93 10.06 1.21 6.60
CA LYS A 93 10.86 1.70 5.47
C LYS A 93 10.03 2.60 4.55
N LEU A 94 8.75 2.28 4.35
CA LEU A 94 7.82 3.15 3.63
C LEU A 94 7.58 4.43 4.43
N ARG A 95 7.26 4.32 5.73
CA ARG A 95 7.16 5.49 6.62
C ARG A 95 8.39 6.38 6.49
N TYR A 96 9.57 5.81 6.65
CA TYR A 96 10.83 6.56 6.54
C TYR A 96 11.06 7.15 5.15
N ALA A 97 10.65 6.48 4.07
CA ALA A 97 10.83 6.99 2.71
C ALA A 97 9.91 8.17 2.39
N LEU A 98 8.65 8.11 2.85
CA LEU A 98 7.60 9.05 2.47
C LEU A 98 7.48 10.24 3.43
N GLN A 99 7.91 10.10 4.69
CA GLN A 99 7.83 11.17 5.70
C GLN A 99 8.51 12.46 5.21
N GLY A 100 7.78 13.58 5.32
CA GLY A 100 8.26 14.90 4.91
C GLY A 100 8.33 15.11 3.39
N THR A 101 7.63 14.28 2.60
CA THR A 101 7.57 14.41 1.14
C THR A 101 6.14 14.62 0.67
N ARG A 102 5.95 15.06 -0.57
CA ARG A 102 4.61 15.16 -1.20
C ARG A 102 3.86 13.83 -1.30
N TYR A 103 4.52 12.69 -1.06
CA TYR A 103 3.93 11.36 -1.10
C TYR A 103 3.39 10.91 0.27
N TRP A 104 3.65 11.66 1.34
CA TRP A 104 3.00 11.44 2.62
C TRP A 104 1.48 11.57 2.49
N GLY A 105 0.75 10.75 3.25
CA GLY A 105 -0.71 10.69 3.19
C GLY A 105 -1.28 10.05 1.93
N SER A 106 -0.46 9.50 1.04
CA SER A 106 -0.96 8.77 -0.15
C SER A 106 -1.72 7.51 0.25
N TYR A 107 -2.69 7.09 -0.55
CA TYR A 107 -3.39 5.82 -0.29
C TYR A 107 -2.44 4.63 -0.52
N ILE A 108 -2.55 3.58 0.29
CA ILE A 108 -1.75 2.36 0.17
C ILE A 108 -2.68 1.15 0.18
N THR A 109 -2.52 0.26 -0.78
CA THR A 109 -3.41 -0.88 -0.93
C THR A 109 -2.71 -2.03 -1.65
N ASP A 110 -3.34 -3.19 -1.75
CA ASP A 110 -2.84 -4.33 -2.53
C ASP A 110 -3.62 -4.47 -3.86
N ALA A 111 -2.97 -4.91 -4.94
CA ALA A 111 -3.66 -5.12 -6.21
C ALA A 111 -4.72 -6.24 -6.11
N ILE A 112 -4.45 -7.27 -5.30
CA ILE A 112 -5.28 -8.47 -5.15
C ILE A 112 -5.84 -8.54 -3.73
N LYS A 113 -7.16 -8.45 -3.58
CA LYS A 113 -7.85 -8.39 -2.27
C LYS A 113 -8.14 -9.74 -1.64
N ASP A 114 -8.51 -10.70 -2.48
CA ASP A 114 -9.15 -11.96 -2.05
C ASP A 114 -8.18 -13.15 -2.00
N TYR A 115 -6.87 -12.88 -2.09
CA TYR A 115 -5.85 -13.92 -2.06
C TYR A 115 -4.73 -13.58 -1.06
N GLN A 116 -4.76 -14.24 0.10
CA GLN A 116 -3.74 -14.11 1.13
C GLN A 116 -2.65 -15.18 0.93
N GLU A 117 -1.45 -14.76 0.56
CA GLU A 117 -0.30 -15.63 0.34
C GLU A 117 0.99 -14.84 0.55
N THR A 118 1.98 -15.46 1.18
CA THR A 118 3.27 -14.83 1.46
C THR A 118 4.25 -15.03 0.29
N ASP A 119 4.13 -16.15 -0.42
CA ASP A 119 4.97 -16.46 -1.57
C ASP A 119 4.39 -15.86 -2.87
N SER A 120 5.02 -14.80 -3.35
CA SER A 120 4.61 -14.15 -4.60
C SER A 120 4.69 -15.05 -5.85
N GLY A 121 5.48 -16.13 -5.81
CA GLY A 121 5.53 -17.13 -6.88
C GLY A 121 4.28 -18.02 -6.90
N GLU A 122 3.74 -18.35 -5.73
CA GLU A 122 2.45 -19.06 -5.62
C GLU A 122 1.27 -18.19 -6.03
N VAL A 123 1.33 -16.89 -5.68
CA VAL A 123 0.41 -15.88 -6.22
C VAL A 123 0.48 -15.87 -7.74
N GLU A 124 1.68 -15.80 -8.33
CA GLU A 124 1.85 -15.76 -9.78
C GLU A 124 1.35 -17.04 -10.47
N LYS A 125 1.63 -18.22 -9.92
CA LYS A 125 1.10 -19.49 -10.44
C LYS A 125 -0.43 -19.50 -10.44
N THR A 126 -1.04 -19.06 -9.32
CA THR A 126 -2.49 -18.98 -9.16
C THR A 126 -3.14 -18.00 -10.14
N LEU A 127 -2.49 -16.87 -10.42
CA LEU A 127 -2.99 -15.87 -11.37
C LEU A 127 -2.83 -16.31 -12.83
N LYS A 128 -1.75 -17.01 -13.15
CA LYS A 128 -1.51 -17.52 -14.51
C LYS A 128 -2.45 -18.65 -14.91
N SER A 129 -2.90 -19.45 -13.95
CA SER A 129 -3.82 -20.56 -14.25
C SER A 129 -5.25 -20.10 -14.54
N ASN A 130 -5.60 -18.83 -14.27
CA ASN A 130 -6.91 -18.28 -14.58
C ASN A 130 -6.84 -16.75 -14.83
N LEU A 131 -6.87 -16.35 -16.11
CA LEU A 131 -6.80 -14.94 -16.53
C LEU A 131 -8.02 -14.12 -16.08
N GLU A 132 -9.23 -14.71 -16.01
CA GLU A 132 -10.44 -14.04 -15.52
C GLU A 132 -10.26 -13.59 -14.06
N ARG A 133 -9.52 -14.38 -13.26
CA ARG A 133 -9.21 -14.01 -11.87
C ARG A 133 -8.33 -12.77 -11.76
N VAL A 134 -7.49 -12.46 -12.76
CA VAL A 134 -6.68 -11.22 -12.70
C VAL A 134 -7.58 -9.99 -12.75
N ASP A 135 -8.58 -9.99 -13.62
CA ASP A 135 -9.51 -8.88 -13.75
C ASP A 135 -10.46 -8.78 -12.54
N GLU A 136 -10.96 -9.92 -12.05
CA GLU A 136 -11.74 -9.99 -10.81
C GLU A 136 -10.94 -9.48 -9.61
N ASN A 137 -9.66 -9.82 -9.52
CA ASN A 137 -8.80 -9.39 -8.42
C ASN A 137 -8.56 -7.87 -8.43
N LEU A 138 -8.55 -7.25 -9.61
CA LEU A 138 -8.39 -5.81 -9.78
C LEU A 138 -9.70 -5.03 -9.63
N LYS A 139 -10.86 -5.70 -9.64
CA LYS A 139 -12.16 -5.05 -9.45
C LYS A 139 -12.18 -4.21 -8.17
N GLY A 140 -11.71 -4.77 -7.06
CA GLY A 140 -11.61 -4.03 -5.79
C GLY A 140 -10.70 -2.80 -5.88
N LEU A 141 -9.57 -2.92 -6.59
CA LEU A 141 -8.68 -1.78 -6.82
C LEU A 141 -9.36 -0.69 -7.65
N ARG A 142 -10.10 -1.03 -8.70
CA ARG A 142 -10.81 -0.05 -9.53
C ARG A 142 -11.87 0.71 -8.73
N GLU A 143 -12.65 -0.01 -7.93
CA GLU A 143 -13.65 0.58 -7.04
C GLU A 143 -13.00 1.53 -6.00
N GLU A 144 -11.83 1.17 -5.43
CA GLU A 144 -11.06 2.08 -4.58
C GLU A 144 -10.61 3.34 -5.34
N LEU A 145 -10.10 3.19 -6.56
CA LEU A 145 -9.63 4.31 -7.39
C LEU A 145 -10.76 5.27 -7.77
N GLU A 146 -11.95 4.75 -8.03
CA GLU A 146 -13.16 5.55 -8.29
C GLU A 146 -13.55 6.37 -7.05
N LEU A 147 -13.52 5.76 -5.86
CA LEU A 147 -13.83 6.43 -4.59
C LEU A 147 -12.77 7.49 -4.21
N LEU A 148 -11.49 7.21 -4.46
CA LEU A 148 -10.42 8.20 -4.29
C LEU A 148 -10.58 9.39 -5.23
N GLY A 149 -11.19 9.15 -6.39
CA GLY A 149 -11.46 10.13 -7.42
C GLY A 149 -10.20 10.56 -8.20
N GLY A 150 -10.43 11.16 -9.36
CA GLY A 150 -9.36 11.60 -10.25
C GLY A 150 -8.63 10.44 -10.93
N ARG A 151 -7.32 10.63 -11.16
CA ARG A 151 -6.46 9.66 -11.85
C ARG A 151 -5.09 9.62 -11.16
N PRO A 152 -4.96 8.90 -10.02
CA PRO A 152 -3.69 8.79 -9.30
C PRO A 152 -2.59 8.17 -10.16
N VAL A 153 -1.34 8.42 -9.79
CA VAL A 153 -0.22 7.61 -10.27
C VAL A 153 -0.16 6.36 -9.40
N LEU A 154 -0.17 5.18 -10.02
CA LEU A 154 -0.07 3.91 -9.32
C LEU A 154 1.41 3.57 -9.12
N VAL A 155 1.84 3.61 -7.86
CA VAL A 155 3.21 3.33 -7.44
C VAL A 155 3.30 1.86 -7.02
N ALA A 156 3.72 1.01 -7.94
CA ALA A 156 3.89 -0.41 -7.70
C ALA A 156 5.05 -0.69 -6.73
N LEU A 157 4.74 -1.39 -5.64
CA LEU A 157 5.70 -1.89 -4.67
C LEU A 157 6.37 -3.15 -5.24
N GLY A 158 7.46 -2.96 -5.99
CA GLY A 158 8.22 -4.06 -6.58
C GLY A 158 7.67 -4.59 -7.91
N TYR A 159 8.40 -5.54 -8.50
CA TYR A 159 8.17 -6.03 -9.85
C TYR A 159 6.85 -6.78 -10.01
N ASN A 160 6.48 -7.61 -9.03
CA ASN A 160 5.27 -8.43 -9.14
C ASN A 160 4.00 -7.57 -9.08
N ALA A 161 3.99 -6.51 -8.26
CA ALA A 161 2.90 -5.53 -8.27
C ALA A 161 2.81 -4.82 -9.63
N GLU A 162 3.93 -4.32 -10.16
CA GLU A 162 3.97 -3.64 -11.47
C GLU A 162 3.43 -4.53 -12.59
N LYS A 163 3.84 -5.81 -12.58
CA LYS A 163 3.40 -6.79 -13.57
C LYS A 163 1.88 -6.97 -13.60
N ASN A 164 1.24 -6.97 -12.43
CA ASN A 164 -0.21 -7.13 -12.31
C ASN A 164 -0.98 -5.83 -12.58
N LEU A 165 -0.32 -4.67 -12.54
CA LEU A 165 -0.91 -3.38 -12.91
C LEU A 165 -0.74 -3.03 -14.39
N LYS A 166 -0.26 -3.96 -15.22
CA LYS A 166 -0.05 -3.71 -16.65
C LYS A 166 -1.34 -3.32 -17.39
N CYS A 167 -2.47 -3.94 -17.09
CA CYS A 167 -3.76 -3.59 -17.68
C CYS A 167 -4.24 -2.18 -17.29
N MET A 168 -3.90 -1.72 -16.08
CA MET A 168 -4.23 -0.35 -15.62
C MET A 168 -3.59 0.72 -16.53
N LYS A 169 -2.42 0.44 -17.13
CA LYS A 169 -1.82 1.33 -18.13
C LYS A 169 -2.72 1.51 -19.34
N SER A 170 -3.36 0.43 -19.82
CA SER A 170 -4.31 0.47 -20.93
C SER A 170 -5.60 1.21 -20.56
N GLU A 171 -5.97 1.22 -19.27
CA GLU A 171 -7.06 2.03 -18.72
C GLU A 171 -6.68 3.51 -18.53
N GLY A 172 -5.45 3.87 -18.91
CA GLY A 172 -4.92 5.24 -18.90
C GLY A 172 -4.31 5.68 -17.57
N TYR A 173 -3.99 4.76 -16.65
CA TYR A 173 -3.25 5.10 -15.44
C TYR A 173 -1.75 5.16 -15.72
N GLU A 174 -1.06 6.14 -15.14
CA GLU A 174 0.39 6.09 -15.03
C GLU A 174 0.77 5.07 -13.96
N VAL A 175 1.66 4.13 -14.31
CA VAL A 175 2.15 3.12 -13.37
C VAL A 175 3.68 3.17 -13.33
N VAL A 176 4.21 3.42 -12.14
CA VAL A 176 5.65 3.50 -11.86
C VAL A 176 6.03 2.44 -10.83
N ARG A 177 7.24 1.91 -10.92
CA ARG A 177 7.73 0.89 -9.98
C ARG A 177 8.79 1.44 -9.05
N ILE A 178 8.61 1.22 -7.76
CA ILE A 178 9.66 1.41 -6.76
C ILE A 178 10.18 0.07 -6.24
N LEU A 179 11.25 0.12 -5.44
CA LEU A 179 11.77 -1.05 -4.77
C LEU A 179 10.80 -1.55 -3.70
N HIS A 180 10.63 -2.87 -3.60
CA HIS A 180 9.75 -3.46 -2.58
C HIS A 180 10.31 -3.19 -1.16
N PRO A 181 9.48 -2.82 -0.17
CA PRO A 181 9.96 -2.52 1.19
C PRO A 181 10.74 -3.67 1.85
N ALA A 182 10.36 -4.93 1.55
CA ALA A 182 11.05 -6.11 2.05
C ALA A 182 12.46 -6.35 1.47
N THR A 183 12.93 -5.56 0.50
CA THR A 183 14.30 -5.70 0.01
C THR A 183 15.31 -5.51 1.15
N PHE A 184 16.33 -6.37 1.20
CA PHE A 184 17.36 -6.40 2.24
C PHE A 184 18.37 -5.25 2.09
N ILE A 185 17.90 -4.03 2.36
CA ILE A 185 18.70 -2.80 2.42
C ILE A 185 18.26 -1.93 3.60
N GLY A 186 19.15 -1.04 4.05
CA GLY A 186 18.85 -0.07 5.11
C GLY A 186 17.85 1.01 4.66
N LYS A 187 17.08 1.55 5.62
CA LYS A 187 16.00 2.52 5.38
C LYS A 187 16.42 3.81 4.65
N LYS A 188 17.62 4.33 4.91
CA LYS A 188 18.17 5.52 4.22
C LYS A 188 18.37 5.25 2.74
N LYS A 189 19.11 4.18 2.42
CA LYS A 189 19.32 3.73 1.03
C LYS A 189 18.01 3.34 0.33
N TYR A 190 17.03 2.82 1.07
CA TYR A 190 15.69 2.57 0.55
C TYR A 190 14.99 3.87 0.16
N ARG A 191 14.96 4.87 1.06
CA ARG A 191 14.44 6.21 0.77
C ARG A 191 15.08 6.81 -0.48
N ASP A 192 16.41 6.83 -0.56
CA ASP A 192 17.12 7.42 -1.71
C ASP A 192 16.71 6.76 -3.04
N LYS A 193 16.56 5.42 -3.05
CA LYS A 193 16.12 4.68 -4.24
C LYS A 193 14.66 4.94 -4.59
N VAL A 194 13.78 5.07 -3.59
CA VAL A 194 12.36 5.40 -3.79
C VAL A 194 12.23 6.80 -4.36
N LEU A 195 12.82 7.81 -3.72
CA LEU A 195 12.72 9.20 -4.14
C LEU A 195 13.36 9.45 -5.51
N LYS A 196 14.49 8.78 -5.81
CA LYS A 196 15.07 8.83 -7.16
C LYS A 196 14.09 8.43 -8.27
N VAL A 197 13.13 7.55 -8.00
CA VAL A 197 12.08 7.18 -8.96
C VAL A 197 10.96 8.21 -8.90
N LEU A 198 10.45 8.50 -7.71
CA LEU A 198 9.24 9.29 -7.52
C LEU A 198 9.42 10.75 -7.92
N ASP A 199 10.59 11.35 -7.67
CA ASP A 199 10.86 12.77 -7.95
C ASP A 199 10.91 13.07 -9.46
N ASN A 200 10.95 12.05 -10.33
CA ASN A 200 10.83 12.24 -11.78
C ASN A 200 9.37 12.36 -12.25
N ILE A 201 8.39 12.10 -11.38
CA ILE A 201 6.97 12.15 -11.72
C ILE A 201 6.50 13.59 -11.66
N GLN A 202 6.10 14.13 -12.81
CA GLN A 202 5.53 15.47 -12.90
C GLN A 202 4.02 15.39 -12.67
N LYS A 203 3.57 15.88 -11.51
CA LYS A 203 2.16 16.02 -11.15
C LYS A 203 1.92 17.30 -10.38
#